data_AF-A0A850ARY0-F1
#
_entry.id   AF-A0A850ARY0-F1
#
_cell.length_a   1.000
_cell.length_b   1.000
_cell.length_c   1.000
_cell.angle_alpha   90.00
_cell.angle_beta   90.00
_cell.angle_gamma   90.00
#
_symmetry.space_group_name_H-M   'P 1'
#
loop_
_entity.id
_entity.type
_entity.pdbx_description
1 polymer ?
#
loop_
_entity_poly.entity_id
_entity_poly.type
_entity_poly.pdbx_seq_one_letter_code
_entity_poly.pdbx_strand_id
1 'polypeptide(L)' 'MQSLNEIRKAYDENYRKMIEVIEKMGGDQEIKSHRKVQSPLYRKLKELQRYEHHLDSLENRLMVNQNTIH' A
#
# COMPACT_ATOMS: atom_id res chain seq x y z
N MET A 1 15.37 -11.84 -6.80
CA MET A 1 15.52 -10.50 -6.17
C MET A 1 14.60 -9.57 -6.92
N GLN A 2 13.67 -8.89 -6.26
CA GLN A 2 12.84 -7.88 -6.91
C GLN A 2 13.70 -6.66 -7.23
N SER A 3 13.54 -6.11 -8.43
CA SER A 3 14.15 -4.86 -8.87
C SER A 3 13.33 -3.65 -8.40
N LEU A 4 13.95 -2.47 -8.32
CA LEU A 4 13.25 -1.21 -7.98
C LEU A 4 12.06 -0.94 -8.91
N ASN A 5 12.15 -1.36 -10.18
CA ASN A 5 11.06 -1.24 -11.15
C ASN A 5 9.86 -2.13 -10.80
N GLU A 6 10.08 -3.32 -10.25
CA GLU A 6 8.99 -4.20 -9.78
C GLU A 6 8.33 -3.64 -8.52
N ILE A 7 9.10 -3.02 -7.62
CA ILE A 7 8.56 -2.34 -6.44
C ILE A 7 7.67 -1.16 -6.87
N ARG A 8 8.13 -0.32 -7.81
CA ARG A 8 7.33 0.80 -8.34
C ARG A 8 6.02 0.34 -8.97
N LYS A 9 6.04 -0.73 -9.76
CA LYS A 9 4.80 -1.31 -10.31
C LYS A 9 3.87 -1.80 -9.20
N ALA A 10 4.42 -2.41 -8.16
CA ALA A 10 3.64 -2.87 -7.01
C ALA A 10 2.98 -1.70 -6.24
N TYR A 11 3.65 -0.54 -6.13
CA TYR A 11 3.04 0.67 -5.58
C TYR A 11 1.87 1.15 -6.42
N ASP A 12 2.05 1.29 -7.73
CA ASP A 12 1.00 1.78 -8.62
C ASP A 12 -0.24 0.87 -8.55
N GLU A 13 -0.04 -0.45 -8.53
CA GLU A 13 -1.12 -1.42 -8.38
C GLU A 13 -1.79 -1.35 -7.01
N ASN A 14 -0.99 -1.22 -5.94
CA ASN A 14 -1.53 -1.11 -4.58
C ASN A 14 -2.34 0.16 -4.39
N TYR A 15 -1.85 1.29 -4.90
CA TYR A 15 -2.51 2.58 -4.86
C TYR A 15 -3.85 2.53 -5.61
N ARG A 16 -3.89 1.97 -6.83
CA ARG A 16 -5.15 1.78 -7.58
C ARG A 16 -6.17 0.96 -6.78
N LYS A 17 -5.73 -0.13 -6.13
CA LYS A 17 -6.59 -0.96 -5.29
C LYS A 17 -7.10 -0.20 -4.06
N MET A 18 -6.28 0.68 -3.46
CA MET A 18 -6.69 1.51 -2.33
C MET A 18 -7.78 2.50 -2.74
N ILE A 19 -7.60 3.19 -3.88
CA ILE A 19 -8.60 4.10 -4.43
C ILE A 19 -9.91 3.36 -4.71
N GLU A 20 -9.88 2.22 -5.38
CA GLU A 20 -11.07 1.42 -5.66
C GLU A 20 -11.82 1.02 -4.38
N VAL A 21 -11.07 0.65 -3.33
CA VAL A 21 -11.64 0.29 -2.03
C VAL A 21 -12.28 1.50 -1.34
N ILE A 22 -11.66 2.68 -1.44
CA ILE A 22 -12.18 3.95 -0.90
C ILE A 22 -13.45 4.36 -1.66
N GLU A 23 -13.46 4.28 -2.99
CA GLU A 23 -14.64 4.55 -3.81
C GLU A 23 -15.79 3.61 -3.46
N LYS A 24 -15.50 2.31 -3.24
CA LYS A 24 -16.49 1.33 -2.78
C LYS A 24 -17.03 1.59 -1.37
N MET A 25 -16.30 2.32 -0.52
CA MET A 25 -16.82 2.80 0.76
C MET A 25 -17.75 4.00 0.61
N GLY A 26 -17.83 4.61 -0.57
CA GLY A 26 -18.52 5.87 -0.78
C GLY A 26 -17.61 7.10 -0.68
N GLY A 27 -16.29 6.92 -0.66
CA GLY A 27 -15.28 7.97 -0.57
C GLY A 27 -14.59 8.07 0.79
N ASP A 28 -13.59 8.96 0.87
CA ASP A 28 -12.73 9.12 2.05
C ASP A 28 -13.49 9.50 3.33
N GLN A 29 -14.58 10.26 3.19
CA GLN A 29 -15.42 10.68 4.31
C GLN A 29 -16.07 9.49 5.05
N GLU A 30 -16.34 8.39 4.33
CA GLU A 30 -17.00 7.21 4.88
C GLU A 30 -16.02 6.26 5.57
N ILE A 31 -14.70 6.45 5.41
CA ILE A 31 -13.68 5.60 6.04
C ILE A 31 -13.87 5.52 7.56
N LYS A 32 -14.23 6.64 8.21
CA LYS A 32 -14.49 6.66 9.66
C LYS A 32 -15.68 5.78 10.05
N SER A 33 -16.74 5.78 9.23
CA SER A 33 -17.91 4.93 9.43
C SER A 33 -17.52 3.45 9.30
N HIS A 34 -16.86 3.11 8.20
CA HIS A 34 -16.34 1.77 7.92
C HIS A 34 -15.32 1.27 8.96
N ARG A 35 -14.53 2.17 9.55
CA ARG A 35 -13.62 1.90 10.67
C ARG A 35 -14.36 1.55 11.96
N LYS A 36 -15.42 2.31 12.31
CA LYS A 36 -16.19 2.05 13.54
C LYS A 36 -16.80 0.65 13.54
N VAL A 37 -17.36 0.24 12.40
CA VAL A 37 -18.00 -1.08 12.26
C VAL A 37 -17.03 -2.19 11.83
N GLN A 38 -15.73 -1.88 11.68
CA GLN A 38 -14.71 -2.83 11.23
C GLN A 38 -15.12 -3.58 9.95
N SER A 39 -15.66 -2.85 8.98
CA SER A 39 -16.20 -3.43 7.75
C SER A 39 -15.13 -4.21 6.95
N PRO A 40 -15.54 -5.18 6.10
CA PRO A 40 -14.61 -5.88 5.22
C PRO A 40 -13.79 -4.95 4.33
N LEU A 41 -14.41 -3.87 3.82
CA LEU A 41 -13.72 -2.86 3.03
C LEU A 41 -12.63 -2.17 3.85
N TYR A 42 -12.90 -1.81 5.11
CA TYR A 42 -11.90 -1.15 5.96
C TYR A 42 -10.73 -2.08 6.28
N ARG A 43 -11.01 -3.36 6.53
CA ARG A 43 -9.96 -4.38 6.73
C ARG A 43 -9.08 -4.49 5.49
N LYS A 44 -9.70 -4.56 4.30
CA LYS A 44 -8.98 -4.58 3.03
C LYS A 44 -8.12 -3.33 2.82
N LEU A 45 -8.65 -2.15 3.13
CA LEU A 45 -7.87 -0.90 3.09
C LEU A 45 -6.66 -0.95 4.02
N LYS A 46 -6.83 -1.49 5.25
CA LYS A 46 -5.72 -1.67 6.20
C LYS A 46 -4.67 -2.67 5.71
N GLU A 47 -5.07 -3.73 5.01
CA GLU A 47 -4.13 -4.69 4.39
C GLU A 47 -3.31 -4.04 3.30
N LEU A 48 -3.94 -3.26 2.42
CA LEU A 48 -3.26 -2.52 1.36
C LEU A 48 -2.27 -1.48 1.92
N GLN A 49 -2.65 -0.77 2.99
CA GLN A 49 -1.73 0.15 3.69
C GLN A 49 -0.53 -0.57 4.32
N ARG A 50 -0.72 -1.78 4.87
CA ARG A 50 0.39 -2.58 5.41
C ARG A 50 1.30 -3.06 4.30
N TYR A 51 0.74 -3.40 3.15
CA TYR A 51 1.51 -3.79 1.98
C TYR A 51 2.34 -2.62 1.43
N GLU A 52 1.78 -1.41 1.40
CA GLU A 52 2.52 -0.17 1.05
C GLU A 52 3.76 0.01 1.96
N HIS A 53 3.59 -0.05 3.28
CA HIS A 53 4.72 0.04 4.21
C HIS A 53 5.76 -1.08 4.04
N HIS A 54 5.33 -2.26 3.61
CA HIS A 54 6.25 -3.35 3.29
C HIS A 54 7.07 -3.03 2.04
N LEU A 55 6.44 -2.47 1.00
CA LEU A 55 7.13 -1.99 -0.20
C LEU A 55 8.14 -0.88 0.15
N ASP A 56 7.79 0.05 1.05
CA ASP A 56 8.71 1.12 1.51
C ASP A 56 9.96 0.52 2.14
N SER A 57 9.76 -0.51 2.96
CA SER A 57 10.86 -1.20 3.63
C SER A 57 11.75 -1.95 2.65
N LEU A 58 11.17 -2.53 1.59
CA LEU A 58 11.93 -3.22 0.54
C LEU A 58 12.73 -2.23 -0.32
N GLU A 59 12.12 -1.11 -0.71
CA GLU A 59 12.79 -0.05 -1.47
C GLU A 59 14.00 0.48 -0.70
N ASN A 60 13.81 0.83 0.57
CA ASN A 60 14.89 1.32 1.43
C ASN A 60 16.04 0.31 1.55
N ARG A 61 15.74 -0.98 1.72
CA ARG A 61 16.77 -2.03 1.76
C ARG A 61 17.54 -2.15 0.45
N LEU A 62 16.86 -2.06 -0.70
CA LEU A 62 17.53 -2.09 -2.00
C LEU A 62 18.42 -0.87 -2.21
N MET A 63 17.96 0.32 -1.84
CA MET A 63 18.76 1.55 -1.95
C MET A 63 20.00 1.54 -1.05
N VAL A 64 19.86 1.07 0.20
CA VAL A 64 21.01 0.91 1.10
C VAL A 64 22.01 -0.10 0.53
N ASN A 65 21.54 -1.25 0.05
CA ASN A 65 22.43 -2.26 -0.55
C ASN A 65 23.16 -1.76 -1.81
N GLN A 66 22.52 -0.92 -2.63
CA GLN A 66 23.17 -0.29 -3.78
C GLN A 66 24.26 0.72 -3.37
N ASN A 67 24.02 1.49 -2.31
CA ASN A 67 25.00 2.47 -1.80
C ASN A 67 26.16 1.85 -1.02
N THR A 68 26.02 0.62 -0.50
CA THR A 68 27.06 -0.05 0.31
C THR A 68 28.09 -0.79 -0.57
N ILE A 69 27.86 -0.88 -1.88
CA ILE A 69 28.73 -1.59 -2.84
C ILE A 69 29.69 -0.62 -3.57
N HIS A 70 29.70 0.67 -3.20
CA HIS A 70 30.66 1.68 -3.67
C HIS A 70 31.67 2.04 -2.59
#